data_AF-A0AAD5MGF1-F1
#
_entry.id   AF-A0AAD5MGF1-F1
#
_cell.length_a   1.000
_cell.length_b   1.000
_cell.length_c   1.000
_cell.angle_alpha   90.00
_cell.angle_beta   90.00
_cell.angle_gamma   90.00
#
_symmetry.space_group_name_H-M   'P 1'
#
loop_
_entity.id
_entity.type
_entity.pdbx_description
1 polymer ?
#
loop_
_entity_poly.entity_id
_entity_poly.type
_entity_poly.pdbx_seq_one_letter_code
_entity_poly.pdbx_strand_id
1 'polypeptide(L)'
;MDAAMTGSVATAHDVSLRQIVQDKVLHKMLKHITQITHGWVVLVVDDYTTRILSYAVRMSDLTDCGVSIVERLELNRQPFPEMNVVYFIAPTAENVRKMAQDFAVVDKPKYNDAYLFFLSHAEDSVLAELKNAHGLLPRLRALQEVHADFLALEKCAFSLDMNNAFHQLYSPAVKKDEAKILGEICDKLVSVCASLEEYPYVRYKADQPRMERLAQMFQSKMNAFVAKNNAFTYAPNRGTLFFMDRGQDLVAPMMHESTFQALIYDLIEVDEEQITYPAETNAGTVMKTAFLNENDKLWIEIKQIIECALKNTLDEQEYPYIIAPPLQSAAAVDEKKKIGPISLRKKAQQKTTKGDQGTEKEEFGGEKMLVFVCGGATYSELRSVYELPDEVPMSFH
;
A
#
# COMPACT_ATOMS: atom_id res chain seq x y z
N MET A 1 1.28 -18.02 -5.75
CA MET A 1 1.89 -18.09 -4.41
C MET A 1 0.76 -17.87 -3.42
N ASP A 2 0.13 -18.96 -2.98
CA ASP A 2 -1.25 -18.89 -2.47
C ASP A 2 -1.35 -19.52 -1.08
N ALA A 3 -0.83 -18.79 -0.11
CA ALA A 3 -1.15 -18.98 1.30
C ALA A 3 -2.03 -17.81 1.74
N ALA A 4 -3.36 -17.99 1.66
CA ALA A 4 -4.29 -17.03 2.25
C ALA A 4 -3.97 -16.86 3.75
N MET A 5 -4.00 -15.62 4.26
CA MET A 5 -3.68 -15.32 5.66
C MET A 5 -4.76 -15.87 6.60
N THR A 6 -4.59 -17.14 6.93
CA THR A 6 -5.40 -17.93 7.86
C THR A 6 -4.92 -17.80 9.31
N GLY A 7 -3.78 -17.15 9.53
CA GLY A 7 -3.37 -16.60 10.83
C GLY A 7 -3.86 -15.15 11.00
N SER A 8 -3.96 -14.71 12.25
CA SER A 8 -4.29 -13.33 12.61
C SER A 8 -3.16 -12.38 12.18
N VAL A 9 -3.53 -11.27 11.53
CA VAL A 9 -2.62 -10.23 11.02
C VAL A 9 -1.77 -9.67 12.17
N ALA A 10 -2.37 -9.56 13.36
CA ALA A 10 -1.76 -9.16 14.63
C ALA A 10 -0.53 -9.97 15.10
N THR A 11 -0.11 -11.00 14.36
CA THR A 11 1.05 -11.85 14.67
C THR A 11 2.11 -11.89 13.57
N ALA A 12 1.89 -11.26 12.43
CA ALA A 12 2.81 -11.26 11.30
C ALA A 12 3.72 -10.02 11.32
N HIS A 13 5.03 -10.24 11.20
CA HIS A 13 6.04 -9.16 11.20
C HIS A 13 6.34 -8.57 9.82
N ASP A 14 5.99 -9.26 8.74
CA ASP A 14 6.07 -8.75 7.37
C ASP A 14 4.69 -8.89 6.73
N VAL A 15 4.03 -7.76 6.48
CA VAL A 15 2.65 -7.72 5.99
C VAL A 15 2.51 -6.63 4.94
N SER A 16 1.91 -6.97 3.80
CA SER A 16 1.51 -5.97 2.81
C SER A 16 0.10 -5.48 3.11
N LEU A 17 -0.07 -4.17 3.30
CA LEU A 17 -1.39 -3.51 3.38
C LEU A 17 -2.30 -3.93 2.22
N ARG A 18 -1.71 -4.03 1.02
CA ARG A 18 -2.37 -4.47 -0.21
C ARG A 18 -2.92 -5.89 -0.09
N GLN A 19 -2.14 -6.83 0.45
CA GLN A 19 -2.56 -8.21 0.68
C GLN A 19 -3.66 -8.34 1.74
N ILE A 20 -3.65 -7.51 2.80
CA ILE A 20 -4.74 -7.46 3.78
C ILE A 20 -6.07 -7.08 3.10
N VAL A 21 -6.05 -6.03 2.27
CA VAL A 21 -7.25 -5.55 1.56
C VAL A 21 -7.72 -6.59 0.55
N GLN A 22 -6.79 -7.23 -0.20
CA GLN A 22 -7.10 -8.37 -1.07
C GLN A 22 -7.79 -9.50 -0.31
N ASP A 23 -7.26 -9.95 0.83
CA ASP A 23 -7.84 -11.04 1.61
C ASP A 23 -9.23 -10.68 2.18
N LYS A 24 -9.39 -9.45 2.71
CA LYS A 24 -10.70 -8.94 3.16
C LYS A 24 -11.74 -8.95 2.03
N VAL A 25 -11.41 -8.39 0.86
CA VAL A 25 -12.35 -8.21 -0.26
C VAL A 25 -12.60 -9.52 -1.00
N LEU A 26 -11.56 -10.25 -1.37
CA LEU A 26 -11.67 -11.47 -2.17
C LEU A 26 -12.14 -12.66 -1.33
N HIS A 27 -11.46 -12.94 -0.21
CA HIS A 27 -11.68 -14.18 0.55
C HIS A 27 -12.78 -14.03 1.60
N LYS A 28 -12.72 -13.00 2.44
CA LYS A 28 -13.67 -12.83 3.56
C LYS A 28 -15.03 -12.29 3.10
N MET A 29 -15.08 -11.44 2.08
CA MET A 29 -16.31 -10.95 1.45
C MET A 29 -16.74 -11.80 0.23
N LEU A 30 -16.13 -11.64 -0.94
CA LEU A 30 -16.69 -12.16 -2.20
C LEU A 30 -16.82 -13.68 -2.24
N LYS A 31 -15.75 -14.41 -1.92
CA LYS A 31 -15.71 -15.89 -1.94
C LYS A 31 -16.64 -16.53 -0.91
N HIS A 32 -16.92 -15.83 0.20
CA HIS A 32 -17.93 -16.26 1.18
C HIS A 32 -19.35 -16.15 0.59
N ILE A 33 -19.66 -15.06 -0.11
CA ILE A 33 -20.96 -14.85 -0.75
C ILE A 33 -21.18 -15.86 -1.88
N THR A 34 -20.20 -16.05 -2.77
CA THR A 34 -20.34 -16.94 -3.93
C THR A 34 -20.43 -18.43 -3.55
N GLN A 35 -19.87 -18.80 -2.39
CA GLN A 35 -20.13 -20.10 -1.75
C GLN A 35 -21.56 -20.25 -1.24
N ILE A 36 -22.21 -19.18 -0.76
CA ILE A 36 -23.60 -19.18 -0.27
C ILE A 36 -24.60 -19.14 -1.44
N THR A 37 -24.33 -18.35 -2.49
CA THR A 37 -25.23 -18.22 -3.65
C THR A 37 -25.14 -19.39 -4.63
N HIS A 38 -24.09 -20.21 -4.54
CA HIS A 38 -23.78 -21.31 -5.47
C HIS A 38 -23.78 -20.89 -6.96
N GLY A 39 -23.47 -19.62 -7.23
CA GLY A 39 -23.56 -19.03 -8.56
C GLY A 39 -22.95 -17.64 -8.63
N TRP A 40 -22.71 -17.19 -9.87
CA TRP A 40 -22.10 -15.92 -10.20
C TRP A 40 -22.85 -14.71 -9.61
N VAL A 41 -22.12 -13.67 -9.25
CA VAL A 41 -22.68 -12.42 -8.71
C VAL A 41 -22.30 -11.20 -9.56
N VAL A 42 -23.15 -10.17 -9.50
CA VAL A 42 -22.84 -8.81 -9.98
C VAL A 42 -22.19 -8.05 -8.83
N LEU A 43 -21.03 -7.43 -9.05
CA LEU A 43 -20.40 -6.52 -8.08
C LEU A 43 -20.71 -5.07 -8.46
N VAL A 44 -21.46 -4.37 -7.61
CA VAL A 44 -21.72 -2.92 -7.76
C VAL A 44 -20.85 -2.14 -6.78
N VAL A 45 -20.11 -1.17 -7.29
CA VAL A 45 -19.17 -0.32 -6.56
C VAL A 45 -19.43 1.15 -6.86
N ASP A 46 -19.14 2.05 -5.92
CA ASP A 46 -19.17 3.50 -6.17
C ASP A 46 -17.79 3.99 -6.66
N ASP A 47 -17.73 5.22 -7.18
CA ASP A 47 -16.50 5.78 -7.77
C ASP A 47 -15.31 5.84 -6.79
N TYR A 48 -15.59 5.92 -5.48
CA TYR A 48 -14.56 5.89 -4.45
C TYR A 48 -14.06 4.48 -4.16
N THR A 49 -14.96 3.51 -3.95
CA THR A 49 -14.56 2.11 -3.73
C THR A 49 -13.91 1.51 -4.98
N THR A 50 -14.29 1.98 -6.18
CA THR A 50 -13.63 1.62 -7.45
C THR A 50 -12.14 1.95 -7.43
N ARG A 51 -11.75 3.13 -6.93
CA ARG A 51 -10.33 3.51 -6.79
C ARG A 51 -9.62 2.70 -5.70
N ILE A 52 -10.25 2.44 -4.55
CA ILE A 52 -9.66 1.56 -3.52
C ILE A 52 -9.39 0.15 -4.07
N LEU A 53 -10.31 -0.37 -4.90
CA LEU A 53 -10.14 -1.66 -5.56
C LEU A 53 -9.04 -1.66 -6.62
N SER A 54 -8.81 -0.58 -7.38
CA SER A 54 -7.79 -0.59 -8.44
C SER A 54 -6.35 -0.71 -7.92
N TYR A 55 -6.05 -0.13 -6.76
CA TYR A 55 -4.77 -0.39 -6.08
C TYR A 55 -4.72 -1.84 -5.58
N ALA A 56 -5.75 -2.31 -4.87
CA ALA A 56 -5.70 -3.59 -4.17
C ALA A 56 -5.83 -4.82 -5.08
N VAL A 57 -6.80 -4.85 -6.00
CA VAL A 57 -7.36 -6.08 -6.60
C VAL A 57 -7.40 -6.01 -8.13
N ARG A 58 -7.01 -7.08 -8.82
CA ARG A 58 -7.08 -7.16 -10.30
C ARG A 58 -8.40 -7.78 -10.75
N MET A 59 -8.83 -7.44 -11.97
CA MET A 59 -10.07 -7.98 -12.55
C MET A 59 -10.11 -9.51 -12.65
N SER A 60 -8.95 -10.17 -12.87
CA SER A 60 -8.81 -11.63 -12.81
C SER A 60 -9.24 -12.21 -11.46
N ASP A 61 -8.82 -11.55 -10.38
CA ASP A 61 -8.95 -12.04 -9.03
C ASP A 61 -10.43 -11.94 -8.56
N LEU A 62 -11.15 -10.94 -9.08
CA LEU A 62 -12.61 -10.82 -8.94
C LEU A 62 -13.35 -11.93 -9.71
N THR A 63 -12.97 -12.20 -10.96
CA THR A 63 -13.61 -13.26 -11.75
C THR A 63 -13.37 -14.66 -11.17
N ASP A 64 -12.16 -14.92 -10.65
CA ASP A 64 -11.81 -16.18 -9.99
C ASP A 64 -12.55 -16.38 -8.66
N CYS A 65 -13.02 -15.29 -8.02
CA CYS A 65 -13.89 -15.33 -6.85
C CYS A 65 -15.39 -15.45 -7.18
N GLY A 66 -15.77 -15.50 -8.46
CA GLY A 66 -17.15 -15.67 -8.92
C GLY A 66 -17.92 -14.38 -9.23
N VAL A 67 -17.24 -13.25 -9.40
CA VAL A 67 -17.85 -12.01 -9.93
C VAL A 67 -17.94 -12.10 -11.44
N SER A 68 -19.14 -12.00 -12.02
CA SER A 68 -19.33 -12.06 -13.48
C SER A 68 -19.17 -10.71 -14.17
N ILE A 69 -19.45 -9.61 -13.46
CA ILE A 69 -19.34 -8.24 -13.99
C ILE A 69 -19.18 -7.27 -12.82
N VAL A 70 -18.38 -6.23 -13.03
CA VAL A 70 -18.20 -5.09 -12.11
C VAL A 70 -18.89 -3.88 -12.72
N GLU A 71 -19.73 -3.21 -11.95
CA GLU A 71 -20.66 -2.18 -12.41
C GLU A 71 -20.60 -0.95 -11.49
N ARG A 72 -20.59 0.26 -12.05
CA ARG A 72 -20.52 1.52 -11.27
C ARG A 72 -21.90 2.00 -10.83
N LEU A 73 -22.07 2.27 -9.54
CA LEU A 73 -23.34 2.64 -8.89
C LEU A 73 -24.00 3.86 -9.56
N GLU A 74 -23.18 4.81 -9.97
CA GLU A 74 -23.46 6.10 -10.63
C GLU A 74 -24.02 5.94 -12.05
N LEU A 75 -23.77 4.81 -12.71
CA LEU A 75 -24.14 4.59 -14.11
C LEU A 75 -25.52 3.91 -14.24
N ASN A 76 -26.14 4.10 -15.40
CA ASN A 76 -27.41 3.46 -15.78
C ASN A 76 -27.18 1.99 -16.19
N ARG A 77 -26.92 1.17 -15.18
CA ARG A 77 -26.67 -0.28 -15.25
C ARG A 77 -27.87 -1.07 -15.80
N GLN A 78 -27.60 -2.16 -16.51
CA GLN A 78 -28.64 -3.05 -17.04
C GLN A 78 -29.27 -3.91 -15.92
N PRO A 79 -30.56 -4.26 -16.01
CA PRO A 79 -31.19 -5.17 -15.06
C PRO A 79 -30.83 -6.63 -15.36
N PHE A 80 -30.42 -7.37 -14.33
CA PHE A 80 -30.18 -8.80 -14.33
C PHE A 80 -31.02 -9.47 -13.21
N PRO A 81 -32.35 -9.59 -13.34
CA PRO A 81 -33.24 -9.99 -12.23
C PRO A 81 -33.08 -11.44 -11.75
N GLU A 82 -32.32 -12.27 -12.49
CA GLU A 82 -31.97 -13.65 -12.10
C GLU A 82 -30.67 -13.72 -11.29
N MET A 83 -29.85 -12.65 -11.31
CA MET A 83 -28.55 -12.58 -10.66
C MET A 83 -28.64 -11.94 -9.28
N ASN A 84 -27.81 -12.41 -8.35
CA ASN A 84 -27.61 -11.77 -7.06
C ASN A 84 -26.55 -10.67 -7.15
N VAL A 85 -26.70 -9.62 -6.33
CA VAL A 85 -25.84 -8.43 -6.36
C VAL A 85 -25.11 -8.23 -5.03
N VAL A 86 -23.81 -7.93 -5.12
CA VAL A 86 -22.97 -7.49 -4.02
C VAL A 86 -22.73 -6.00 -4.19
N TYR A 87 -23.22 -5.18 -3.26
CA TYR A 87 -22.88 -3.76 -3.18
C TYR A 87 -21.70 -3.59 -2.23
N PHE A 88 -20.55 -3.13 -2.75
CA PHE A 88 -19.40 -2.72 -1.93
C PHE A 88 -19.16 -1.22 -2.16
N ILE A 89 -19.60 -0.41 -1.19
CA ILE A 89 -19.81 1.04 -1.39
C ILE A 89 -19.41 1.85 -0.15
N ALA A 90 -19.05 3.13 -0.34
CA ALA A 90 -18.88 4.03 0.78
C ALA A 90 -20.22 4.28 1.52
N PRO A 91 -20.23 4.34 2.87
CA PRO A 91 -21.44 4.54 3.68
C PRO A 91 -21.95 5.98 3.59
N THR A 92 -22.53 6.36 2.45
CA THR A 92 -23.13 7.69 2.24
C THR A 92 -24.64 7.58 2.01
N ALA A 93 -25.39 8.58 2.48
CA ALA A 93 -26.83 8.66 2.24
C ALA A 93 -27.17 8.75 0.75
N GLU A 94 -26.29 9.30 -0.09
CA GLU A 94 -26.49 9.32 -1.55
C GLU A 94 -26.36 7.92 -2.15
N ASN A 95 -25.31 7.17 -1.79
CA ASN A 95 -25.10 5.81 -2.27
C ASN A 95 -26.24 4.87 -1.85
N VAL A 96 -26.72 5.00 -0.60
CA VAL A 96 -27.87 4.23 -0.12
C VAL A 96 -29.15 4.57 -0.90
N ARG A 97 -29.39 5.84 -1.24
CA ARG A 97 -30.53 6.23 -2.11
C ARG A 97 -30.37 5.71 -3.55
N LYS A 98 -29.18 5.76 -4.14
CA LYS A 98 -28.88 5.19 -5.48
C LYS A 98 -29.13 3.67 -5.49
N MET A 99 -28.63 2.95 -4.49
CA MET A 99 -28.89 1.52 -4.32
C MET A 99 -30.39 1.22 -4.13
N ALA A 100 -31.11 2.01 -3.32
CA ALA A 100 -32.55 1.80 -3.09
C ALA A 100 -33.39 1.97 -4.38
N GLN A 101 -32.95 2.80 -5.34
CA GLN A 101 -33.61 2.97 -6.63
C GLN A 101 -33.56 1.70 -7.49
N ASP A 102 -32.54 0.85 -7.35
CA ASP A 102 -32.43 -0.42 -8.08
C ASP A 102 -33.54 -1.43 -7.71
N PHE A 103 -34.21 -1.22 -6.57
CA PHE A 103 -35.30 -2.05 -6.03
C PHE A 103 -36.61 -1.30 -5.83
N ALA A 104 -36.74 -0.08 -6.37
CA ALA A 104 -37.94 0.75 -6.20
C ALA A 104 -39.20 0.16 -6.86
N VAL A 105 -39.04 -0.64 -7.92
CA VAL A 105 -40.15 -1.36 -8.59
C VAL A 105 -40.15 -2.82 -8.13
N VAL A 106 -41.00 -3.15 -7.16
CA VAL A 106 -41.04 -4.46 -6.50
C VAL A 106 -41.26 -5.62 -7.49
N ASP A 107 -42.09 -5.41 -8.52
CA ASP A 107 -42.40 -6.41 -9.56
C ASP A 107 -41.29 -6.57 -10.61
N LYS A 108 -40.34 -5.63 -10.68
CA LYS A 108 -39.22 -5.59 -11.66
C LYS A 108 -37.97 -4.96 -11.03
N PRO A 109 -37.36 -5.59 -10.01
CA PRO A 109 -36.09 -5.14 -9.45
C PRO A 109 -34.97 -5.35 -10.48
N LYS A 110 -33.87 -4.60 -10.37
CA LYS A 110 -32.70 -4.84 -11.24
C LYS A 110 -31.98 -6.14 -10.94
N TYR A 111 -32.07 -6.66 -9.72
CA TYR A 111 -31.34 -7.84 -9.24
C TYR A 111 -32.25 -8.68 -8.33
N ASN A 112 -31.88 -9.94 -8.06
CA ASN A 112 -32.65 -10.82 -7.20
C ASN A 112 -32.44 -10.51 -5.70
N ASP A 113 -31.43 -11.09 -5.07
CA ASP A 113 -31.06 -10.81 -3.68
C ASP A 113 -29.83 -9.89 -3.61
N ALA A 114 -29.78 -9.08 -2.55
CA ALA A 114 -28.76 -8.06 -2.33
C ALA A 114 -27.90 -8.36 -1.08
N TYR A 115 -26.60 -8.19 -1.21
CA TYR A 115 -25.62 -8.31 -0.13
C TYR A 115 -24.87 -6.98 -0.03
N LEU A 116 -24.92 -6.32 1.13
CA LEU A 116 -24.41 -4.96 1.32
C LEU A 116 -23.19 -4.94 2.23
N PHE A 117 -22.10 -4.38 1.71
CA PHE A 117 -20.83 -4.20 2.39
C PHE A 117 -20.47 -2.73 2.38
N PHE A 118 -20.40 -2.13 3.57
CA PHE A 118 -19.93 -0.76 3.73
C PHE A 118 -18.40 -0.75 3.89
N LEU A 119 -17.77 0.20 3.21
CA LEU A 119 -16.34 0.43 3.23
C LEU A 119 -15.80 0.78 4.63
N SER A 120 -16.54 1.58 5.38
CA SER A 120 -16.28 2.03 6.75
C SER A 120 -17.58 1.99 7.59
N HIS A 121 -17.54 2.48 8.83
CA HIS A 121 -18.68 2.42 9.75
C HIS A 121 -19.88 3.24 9.24
N ALA A 122 -21.07 2.65 9.24
CA ALA A 122 -22.30 3.33 8.84
C ALA A 122 -22.92 4.09 10.02
N GLU A 123 -22.97 5.42 9.93
CA GLU A 123 -23.69 6.26 10.89
C GLU A 123 -25.20 5.93 10.96
N ASP A 124 -25.81 6.25 12.11
CA ASP A 124 -27.27 6.17 12.30
C ASP A 124 -28.07 6.95 11.23
N SER A 125 -27.48 8.00 10.66
CA SER A 125 -28.02 8.79 9.54
C SER A 125 -28.18 7.94 8.26
N VAL A 126 -27.16 7.15 7.92
CA VAL A 126 -27.11 6.24 6.77
C VAL A 126 -28.00 5.02 7.02
N LEU A 127 -28.00 4.50 8.25
CA LEU A 127 -28.88 3.40 8.66
C LEU A 127 -30.36 3.80 8.74
N ALA A 128 -30.68 5.08 8.95
CA ALA A 128 -32.04 5.59 8.83
C ALA A 128 -32.52 5.61 7.37
N GLU A 129 -31.68 6.05 6.43
CA GLU A 129 -32.01 5.99 4.99
C GLU A 129 -32.14 4.55 4.49
N LEU A 130 -31.34 3.62 5.00
CA LEU A 130 -31.48 2.19 4.68
C LEU A 130 -32.83 1.62 5.17
N LYS A 131 -33.35 2.08 6.32
CA LYS A 131 -34.67 1.70 6.84
C LYS A 131 -35.83 2.27 6.00
N ASN A 132 -35.61 3.35 5.25
CA ASN A 132 -36.58 3.92 4.30
C ASN A 132 -36.64 3.11 2.97
N ALA A 133 -35.65 2.26 2.68
CA ALA A 133 -35.54 1.51 1.43
C ALA A 133 -36.46 0.27 1.38
N HIS A 134 -37.78 0.47 1.48
CA HIS A 134 -38.78 -0.60 1.64
C HIS A 134 -38.74 -1.71 0.57
N GLY A 135 -38.33 -1.42 -0.67
CA GLY A 135 -38.17 -2.44 -1.72
C GLY A 135 -36.89 -3.28 -1.61
N LEU A 136 -35.84 -2.76 -0.97
CA LEU A 136 -34.55 -3.43 -0.75
C LEU A 136 -34.60 -4.36 0.48
N LEU A 137 -35.20 -3.91 1.58
CA LEU A 137 -35.17 -4.64 2.87
C LEU A 137 -35.61 -6.12 2.79
N PRO A 138 -36.63 -6.53 2.02
CA PRO A 138 -37.01 -7.94 1.87
C PRO A 138 -35.99 -8.80 1.08
N ARG A 139 -35.14 -8.16 0.29
CA ARG A 139 -34.11 -8.77 -0.59
C ARG A 139 -32.70 -8.68 -0.02
N LEU A 140 -32.50 -7.87 1.01
CA LEU A 140 -31.22 -7.77 1.72
C LEU A 140 -30.94 -9.06 2.51
N ARG A 141 -29.85 -9.76 2.18
CA ARG A 141 -29.43 -11.03 2.81
C ARG A 141 -28.26 -10.87 3.78
N ALA A 142 -27.38 -9.90 3.52
CA ALA A 142 -26.27 -9.56 4.41
C ALA A 142 -26.08 -8.04 4.48
N LEU A 143 -25.66 -7.57 5.65
CA LEU A 143 -25.17 -6.22 5.91
C LEU A 143 -23.91 -6.35 6.79
N GLN A 144 -22.76 -5.91 6.28
CA GLN A 144 -21.48 -5.98 7.01
C GLN A 144 -20.62 -4.72 6.75
N GLU A 145 -19.67 -4.46 7.63
CA GLU A 145 -18.69 -3.37 7.52
C GLU A 145 -17.30 -3.99 7.32
N VAL A 146 -16.59 -3.60 6.26
CA VAL A 146 -15.30 -4.21 5.87
C VAL A 146 -14.11 -3.49 6.51
N HIS A 147 -14.28 -2.20 6.81
CA HIS A 147 -13.25 -1.30 7.33
C HIS A 147 -11.99 -1.27 6.46
N ALA A 148 -12.16 -0.96 5.17
CA ALA A 148 -11.09 -0.86 4.16
C ALA A 148 -11.00 0.56 3.55
N ASP A 149 -11.31 1.58 4.36
CA ASP A 149 -11.51 2.97 3.93
C ASP A 149 -10.19 3.76 3.78
N PHE A 150 -9.29 3.27 2.92
CA PHE A 150 -8.00 3.85 2.57
C PHE A 150 -7.47 3.26 1.25
N LEU A 151 -6.61 4.00 0.54
CA LEU A 151 -5.83 3.48 -0.59
C LEU A 151 -4.58 2.79 -0.04
N ALA A 152 -4.40 1.49 -0.30
CA ALA A 152 -3.16 0.77 -0.03
C ALA A 152 -2.23 0.91 -1.25
N LEU A 153 -1.41 1.98 -1.25
CA LEU A 153 -0.53 2.32 -2.38
C LEU A 153 0.61 1.31 -2.53
N GLU A 154 1.19 0.90 -1.40
CA GLU A 154 2.34 -0.01 -1.34
C GLU A 154 2.19 -0.95 -0.14
N LYS A 155 3.09 -1.92 -0.02
CA LYS A 155 3.27 -2.81 1.13
C LYS A 155 3.11 -2.11 2.48
N CYS A 156 3.75 -0.94 2.63
CA CYS A 156 3.83 -0.19 3.89
C CYS A 156 3.27 1.24 3.81
N ALA A 157 2.81 1.71 2.64
CA ALA A 157 2.31 3.06 2.42
C ALA A 157 0.79 3.08 2.12
N PHE A 158 0.08 4.04 2.71
CA PHE A 158 -1.34 4.26 2.45
C PHE A 158 -1.69 5.74 2.30
N SER A 159 -2.77 6.03 1.57
CA SER A 159 -3.38 7.35 1.48
C SER A 159 -4.83 7.32 1.93
N LEU A 160 -5.29 8.44 2.50
CA LEU A 160 -6.70 8.62 2.89
C LEU A 160 -7.56 9.22 1.75
N ASP A 161 -6.94 9.57 0.60
CA ASP A 161 -7.57 10.23 -0.56
C ASP A 161 -8.29 11.55 -0.23
N MET A 162 -7.83 12.27 0.79
CA MET A 162 -8.44 13.51 1.25
C MET A 162 -7.77 14.74 0.60
N ASN A 163 -7.74 14.80 -0.73
CA ASN A 163 -6.97 15.79 -1.50
C ASN A 163 -7.32 17.25 -1.14
N ASN A 164 -8.58 17.52 -0.75
CA ASN A 164 -9.03 18.84 -0.29
C ASN A 164 -8.63 19.19 1.16
N ALA A 165 -8.26 18.21 2.00
CA ALA A 165 -8.04 18.43 3.43
C ALA A 165 -6.84 19.35 3.70
N PHE A 166 -5.78 19.29 2.89
CA PHE A 166 -4.65 20.23 3.01
C PHE A 166 -5.13 21.68 2.85
N HIS A 167 -5.86 21.98 1.77
CA HIS A 167 -6.39 23.32 1.55
C HIS A 167 -7.34 23.74 2.70
N GLN A 168 -8.22 22.86 3.16
CA GLN A 168 -9.19 23.18 4.22
C GLN A 168 -8.54 23.39 5.61
N LEU A 169 -7.45 22.67 5.93
CA LEU A 169 -6.75 22.78 7.22
C LEU A 169 -5.82 24.00 7.28
N TYR A 170 -5.08 24.29 6.21
CA TYR A 170 -4.03 25.33 6.21
C TYR A 170 -4.47 26.66 5.59
N SER A 171 -5.45 26.71 4.67
CA SER A 171 -5.88 27.96 4.04
C SER A 171 -6.54 28.92 5.05
N PRO A 172 -6.20 30.22 5.03
CA PRO A 172 -6.87 31.23 5.85
C PRO A 172 -8.22 31.68 5.24
N ALA A 173 -8.48 31.38 3.96
CA ALA A 173 -9.67 31.85 3.25
C ALA A 173 -10.91 30.95 3.43
N VAL A 174 -10.73 29.71 3.89
CA VAL A 174 -11.80 28.71 4.06
C VAL A 174 -12.42 28.84 5.45
N LYS A 175 -13.76 28.76 5.55
CA LYS A 175 -14.45 28.58 6.84
C LYS A 175 -14.09 27.20 7.40
N LYS A 176 -13.26 27.18 8.44
CA LYS A 176 -12.69 25.96 9.02
C LYS A 176 -13.71 25.17 9.84
N ASP A 177 -14.35 24.18 9.23
CA ASP A 177 -14.88 23.02 9.98
C ASP A 177 -13.77 21.98 10.19
N GLU A 178 -12.73 22.42 10.90
CA GLU A 178 -11.58 21.58 11.28
C GLU A 178 -12.02 20.41 12.18
N ALA A 179 -13.13 20.56 12.91
CA ALA A 179 -13.70 19.49 13.72
C ALA A 179 -14.18 18.32 12.86
N LYS A 180 -14.91 18.59 11.77
CA LYS A 180 -15.39 17.56 10.83
C LYS A 180 -14.24 16.87 10.10
N ILE A 181 -13.27 17.63 9.58
CA ILE A 181 -12.14 17.09 8.80
C ILE A 181 -11.25 16.17 9.66
N LEU A 182 -10.91 16.59 10.88
CA LEU A 182 -10.18 15.73 11.83
C LEU A 182 -11.03 14.52 12.25
N GLY A 183 -12.36 14.66 12.26
CA GLY A 183 -13.31 13.56 12.47
C GLY A 183 -13.22 12.49 11.39
N GLU A 184 -13.30 12.90 10.12
CA GLU A 184 -13.23 12.04 8.92
C GLU A 184 -11.86 11.33 8.83
N ILE A 185 -10.77 12.05 9.08
CA ILE A 185 -9.41 11.48 9.14
C ILE A 185 -9.37 10.34 10.19
N CYS A 186 -9.97 10.54 11.37
CA CYS A 186 -10.00 9.50 12.40
C CYS A 186 -10.83 8.27 12.02
N ASP A 187 -11.92 8.39 11.24
CA ASP A 187 -12.72 7.22 10.81
C ASP A 187 -11.94 6.33 9.83
N LYS A 188 -11.22 6.97 8.90
CA LYS A 188 -10.34 6.27 7.96
C LYS A 188 -9.15 5.62 8.68
N LEU A 189 -8.50 6.33 9.61
CA LEU A 189 -7.41 5.76 10.43
C LEU A 189 -7.88 4.60 11.34
N VAL A 190 -9.11 4.64 11.88
CA VAL A 190 -9.70 3.49 12.58
C VAL A 190 -9.87 2.32 11.61
N SER A 191 -10.25 2.57 10.36
CA SER A 191 -10.35 1.52 9.33
C SER A 191 -9.00 0.90 8.93
N VAL A 192 -7.92 1.70 8.91
CA VAL A 192 -6.54 1.21 8.76
C VAL A 192 -6.16 0.29 9.94
N CYS A 193 -6.35 0.74 11.18
CA CYS A 193 -6.03 -0.05 12.38
C CYS A 193 -6.89 -1.33 12.49
N ALA A 194 -8.18 -1.26 12.12
CA ALA A 194 -9.09 -2.39 12.00
C ALA A 194 -8.81 -3.33 10.82
N SER A 195 -7.88 -2.97 9.93
CA SER A 195 -7.34 -3.86 8.90
C SER A 195 -6.05 -4.52 9.33
N LEU A 196 -5.17 -3.80 10.02
CA LEU A 196 -3.93 -4.31 10.59
C LEU A 196 -4.11 -5.20 11.83
N GLU A 197 -5.33 -5.31 12.36
CA GLU A 197 -5.61 -5.93 13.67
C GLU A 197 -4.75 -5.28 14.78
N GLU A 198 -4.64 -3.96 14.71
CA GLU A 198 -3.79 -3.14 15.58
C GLU A 198 -4.60 -2.21 16.47
N TYR A 199 -4.06 -1.94 17.66
CA TYR A 199 -4.61 -0.98 18.61
C TYR A 199 -3.45 -0.10 19.12
N PRO A 200 -2.93 0.83 18.32
CA PRO A 200 -1.63 1.43 18.57
C PRO A 200 -1.61 2.32 19.83
N TYR A 201 -0.41 2.54 20.38
CA TYR A 201 -0.14 3.65 21.29
C TYR A 201 -0.12 4.96 20.52
N VAL A 202 -0.95 5.92 20.92
CA VAL A 202 -1.06 7.21 20.25
C VAL A 202 -0.01 8.19 20.77
N ARG A 203 0.74 8.84 19.87
CA ARG A 203 1.75 9.85 20.19
C ARG A 203 1.68 11.04 19.23
N TYR A 204 2.10 12.21 19.70
CA TYR A 204 2.18 13.45 18.93
C TYR A 204 3.33 14.31 19.47
N LYS A 205 3.74 15.35 18.73
CA LYS A 205 4.71 16.35 19.20
C LYS A 205 4.03 17.31 20.20
N ALA A 206 4.69 17.59 21.32
CA ALA A 206 4.23 18.58 22.29
C ALA A 206 4.02 19.98 21.66
N ASP A 207 3.24 20.82 22.34
CA ASP A 207 2.93 22.19 21.92
C ASP A 207 2.19 22.34 20.58
N GLN A 208 1.55 21.25 20.10
CA GLN A 208 0.76 21.24 18.86
C GLN A 208 -0.73 20.91 19.12
N PRO A 209 -1.59 21.91 19.41
CA PRO A 209 -2.97 21.68 19.85
C PRO A 209 -3.86 20.99 18.81
N ARG A 210 -3.56 21.13 17.51
CA ARG A 210 -4.23 20.37 16.43
C ARG A 210 -3.92 18.88 16.52
N MET A 211 -2.63 18.52 16.65
CA MET A 211 -2.19 17.13 16.71
C MET A 211 -2.65 16.46 18.01
N GLU A 212 -2.65 17.20 19.11
CA GLU A 212 -3.27 16.77 20.37
C GLU A 212 -4.77 16.46 20.20
N ARG A 213 -5.53 17.38 19.60
CA ARG A 213 -6.96 17.18 19.33
C ARG A 213 -7.21 15.97 18.43
N LEU A 214 -6.43 15.82 17.36
CA LEU A 214 -6.51 14.68 16.44
C LEU A 214 -6.21 13.36 17.15
N ALA A 215 -5.15 13.32 17.96
CA ALA A 215 -4.78 12.17 18.78
C ALA A 215 -5.89 11.78 19.78
N GLN A 216 -6.46 12.75 20.50
CA GLN A 216 -7.57 12.52 21.43
C GLN A 216 -8.84 12.02 20.71
N MET A 217 -9.18 12.61 19.56
CA MET A 217 -10.32 12.19 18.74
C MET A 217 -10.14 10.77 18.18
N PHE A 218 -8.95 10.44 17.66
CA PHE A 218 -8.62 9.09 17.20
C PHE A 218 -8.72 8.06 18.34
N GLN A 219 -8.08 8.34 19.48
CA GLN A 219 -8.12 7.45 20.64
C GLN A 219 -9.57 7.22 21.12
N SER A 220 -10.41 8.26 21.14
CA SER A 220 -11.82 8.13 21.50
C SER A 220 -12.61 7.27 20.50
N LYS A 221 -12.40 7.44 19.19
CA LYS A 221 -13.08 6.63 18.16
C LYS A 221 -12.60 5.19 18.16
N MET A 222 -11.30 4.94 18.30
CA MET A 222 -10.73 3.59 18.39
C MET A 222 -11.22 2.86 19.64
N ASN A 223 -11.31 3.54 20.80
CA ASN A 223 -11.90 2.96 22.00
C ASN A 223 -13.37 2.56 21.80
N ALA A 224 -14.15 3.40 21.10
CA ALA A 224 -15.55 3.09 20.77
C ALA A 224 -15.68 1.92 19.78
N PHE A 225 -14.77 1.79 18.81
CA PHE A 225 -14.68 0.65 17.89
C PHE A 225 -14.42 -0.66 18.65
N VAL A 226 -13.38 -0.70 19.49
CA VAL A 226 -13.04 -1.88 20.32
C VAL A 226 -14.19 -2.24 21.27
N ALA A 227 -14.85 -1.24 21.87
CA ALA A 227 -15.99 -1.47 22.78
C ALA A 227 -17.28 -1.96 22.09
N LYS A 228 -17.45 -1.73 20.78
CA LYS A 228 -18.51 -2.36 19.97
C LYS A 228 -18.13 -3.79 19.57
N ASN A 229 -16.87 -4.00 19.23
CA ASN A 229 -16.39 -5.22 18.59
C ASN A 229 -15.66 -6.15 19.57
N ASN A 230 -16.41 -6.82 20.46
CA ASN A 230 -15.87 -7.78 21.44
C ASN A 230 -15.07 -8.96 20.84
N ALA A 231 -15.15 -9.20 19.53
CA ALA A 231 -14.37 -10.21 18.81
C ALA A 231 -13.06 -9.66 18.20
N PHE A 232 -12.85 -8.33 18.24
CA PHE A 232 -11.64 -7.70 17.72
C PHE A 232 -10.44 -8.03 18.62
N THR A 233 -9.62 -8.97 18.15
CA THR A 233 -8.33 -9.29 18.75
C THR A 233 -7.27 -8.40 18.11
N TYR A 234 -6.36 -7.86 18.93
CA TYR A 234 -5.28 -6.98 18.47
C TYR A 234 -3.91 -7.46 18.94
N ALA A 235 -2.85 -6.96 18.30
CA ALA A 235 -1.47 -7.36 18.57
C ALA A 235 -1.09 -7.25 20.07
N PRO A 236 -0.52 -8.30 20.69
CA PRO A 236 -0.07 -8.23 22.08
C PRO A 236 1.07 -7.21 22.24
N ASN A 237 1.95 -7.13 21.24
CA ASN A 237 2.98 -6.10 21.10
C ASN A 237 2.46 -4.93 20.25
N ARG A 238 1.48 -4.20 20.79
CA ARG A 238 0.80 -3.06 20.15
C ARG A 238 1.79 -2.07 19.50
N GLY A 239 1.53 -1.70 18.25
CA GLY A 239 2.30 -0.69 17.51
C GLY A 239 2.19 0.73 18.08
N THR A 240 2.78 1.71 17.40
CA THR A 240 2.69 3.15 17.77
C THR A 240 2.23 3.97 16.58
N LEU A 241 1.18 4.79 16.76
CA LEU A 241 0.70 5.75 15.78
C LEU A 241 1.21 7.15 16.17
N PHE A 242 2.01 7.75 15.29
CA PHE A 242 2.64 9.05 15.53
C PHE A 242 2.02 10.12 14.63
N PHE A 243 1.40 11.14 15.24
CA PHE A 243 0.77 12.25 14.52
C PHE A 243 1.76 13.41 14.29
N MET A 244 1.86 13.84 13.03
CA MET A 244 2.71 14.94 12.56
C MET A 244 1.90 15.95 11.74
N ASP A 245 2.20 17.23 11.91
CA ASP A 245 1.67 18.32 11.08
C ASP A 245 2.72 18.68 10.00
N ARG A 246 2.28 19.00 8.76
CA ARG A 246 3.20 19.28 7.64
C ARG A 246 4.11 20.48 7.93
N GLY A 247 3.70 21.41 8.81
CA GLY A 247 4.54 22.52 9.28
C GLY A 247 5.74 22.09 10.15
N GLN A 248 5.90 20.81 10.49
CA GLN A 248 7.12 20.30 11.16
C GLN A 248 8.32 20.18 10.20
N ASP A 249 8.07 19.96 8.91
CA ASP A 249 9.07 19.90 7.85
C ASP A 249 8.47 20.49 6.56
N LEU A 250 9.02 21.62 6.13
CA LEU A 250 8.64 22.32 4.91
C LEU A 250 9.67 22.17 3.78
N VAL A 251 10.76 21.42 4.02
CA VAL A 251 11.89 21.33 3.09
C VAL A 251 11.72 20.12 2.18
N ALA A 252 11.53 18.91 2.72
CA ALA A 252 11.50 17.69 1.90
C ALA A 252 10.50 17.73 0.73
N PRO A 253 9.26 18.25 0.85
CA PRO A 253 8.31 18.31 -0.28
C PRO A 253 8.67 19.30 -1.39
N MET A 254 9.70 20.13 -1.18
CA MET A 254 10.16 21.19 -2.09
C MET A 254 11.57 20.90 -2.64
N MET A 255 12.16 19.75 -2.28
CA MET A 255 13.45 19.29 -2.79
C MET A 255 13.22 18.36 -4.00
N HIS A 256 13.98 18.57 -5.07
CA HIS A 256 14.15 17.55 -6.11
C HIS A 256 14.95 16.39 -5.51
N GLU A 257 14.28 15.27 -5.27
CA GLU A 257 14.87 14.12 -4.58
C GLU A 257 15.91 13.36 -5.43
N SER A 258 16.70 12.49 -4.79
CA SER A 258 17.63 11.56 -5.46
C SER A 258 16.99 10.21 -5.83
N THR A 259 15.78 9.93 -5.32
CA THR A 259 15.07 8.64 -5.49
C THR A 259 14.33 8.50 -6.82
N PHE A 260 14.25 7.29 -7.37
CA PHE A 260 13.71 6.98 -8.70
C PHE A 260 12.22 7.29 -8.80
N GLN A 261 11.46 6.72 -7.87
CA GLN A 261 10.03 6.93 -7.75
C GLN A 261 9.72 8.42 -7.59
N ALA A 262 10.44 9.14 -6.72
CA ALA A 262 10.26 10.58 -6.61
C ALA A 262 10.59 11.32 -7.92
N LEU A 263 11.63 10.95 -8.67
CA LEU A 263 11.98 11.64 -9.91
C LEU A 263 10.89 11.56 -10.98
N ILE A 264 10.25 10.39 -11.15
CA ILE A 264 9.16 10.30 -12.13
C ILE A 264 8.03 11.22 -11.68
N TYR A 265 7.58 11.11 -10.43
CA TYR A 265 6.44 11.88 -9.93
C TYR A 265 6.73 13.40 -9.78
N ASP A 266 7.99 13.83 -9.89
CA ASP A 266 8.48 15.22 -9.84
C ASP A 266 8.74 15.81 -11.25
N LEU A 267 9.41 15.07 -12.15
CA LEU A 267 9.83 15.56 -13.47
C LEU A 267 8.99 15.06 -14.65
N ILE A 268 8.12 14.08 -14.46
CA ILE A 268 7.30 13.47 -15.53
C ILE A 268 5.81 13.62 -15.16
N GLU A 269 4.98 13.90 -16.16
CA GLU A 269 3.53 13.95 -16.00
C GLU A 269 2.97 12.53 -15.78
N VAL A 270 2.93 12.10 -14.51
CA VAL A 270 2.22 10.89 -14.05
C VAL A 270 0.77 11.23 -13.74
N ASP A 271 -0.17 10.46 -14.26
CA ASP A 271 -1.60 10.57 -13.91
C ASP A 271 -2.00 9.41 -12.99
N GLU A 272 -2.22 9.72 -11.71
CA GLU A 272 -2.32 8.77 -10.58
C GLU A 272 -1.11 7.82 -10.45
N GLU A 273 -1.09 6.69 -11.17
CA GLU A 273 0.02 5.73 -11.25
C GLU A 273 0.49 5.48 -12.71
N GLN A 274 -0.07 6.19 -13.68
CA GLN A 274 0.06 5.88 -15.10
C GLN A 274 1.00 6.85 -15.81
N ILE A 275 1.93 6.30 -16.61
CA ILE A 275 2.71 7.05 -17.60
C ILE A 275 2.34 6.58 -19.00
N THR A 276 2.23 7.52 -19.95
CA THR A 276 1.94 7.21 -21.35
C THR A 276 3.08 7.68 -22.25
N TYR A 277 3.68 6.76 -23.00
CA TYR A 277 4.91 6.98 -23.76
C TYR A 277 4.83 6.43 -25.20
N PRO A 278 5.49 7.07 -26.18
CA PRO A 278 5.57 6.54 -27.53
C PRO A 278 6.46 5.30 -27.58
N ALA A 279 5.93 4.18 -28.06
CA ALA A 279 6.69 2.95 -28.27
C ALA A 279 6.66 2.57 -29.76
N GLU A 280 7.83 2.26 -30.33
CA GLU A 280 7.89 1.70 -31.68
C GLU A 280 7.40 0.25 -31.69
N THR A 281 6.65 -0.10 -32.72
CA THR A 281 6.15 -1.45 -33.00
C THR A 281 6.31 -1.76 -34.48
N ASN A 282 6.14 -3.03 -34.86
CA ASN A 282 6.18 -3.46 -36.26
C ASN A 282 5.10 -2.80 -37.15
N ALA A 283 4.14 -2.07 -36.57
CA ALA A 283 3.09 -1.30 -37.26
C ALA A 283 3.28 0.22 -37.16
N GLY A 284 4.40 0.70 -36.59
CA GLY A 284 4.68 2.12 -36.35
C GLY A 284 4.70 2.49 -34.87
N THR A 285 4.84 3.78 -34.58
CA THR A 285 4.85 4.34 -33.22
C THR A 285 3.43 4.36 -32.64
N VAL A 286 3.25 3.73 -31.47
CA VAL A 286 1.96 3.66 -30.75
C VAL A 286 2.19 4.14 -29.33
N MET A 287 1.32 5.01 -28.82
CA MET A 287 1.35 5.40 -27.41
C MET A 287 0.95 4.19 -26.56
N LYS A 288 1.81 3.79 -25.63
CA LYS A 288 1.55 2.76 -24.62
C LYS A 288 1.41 3.42 -23.26
N THR A 289 0.51 2.89 -22.44
CA THR A 289 0.39 3.26 -21.03
C THR A 289 0.99 2.14 -20.18
N ALA A 290 1.81 2.51 -19.19
CA ALA A 290 2.35 1.61 -18.17
C ALA A 290 1.91 2.09 -16.78
N PHE A 291 1.79 1.14 -15.84
CA PHE A 291 1.35 1.37 -14.46
C PHE A 291 2.55 1.21 -13.53
N LEU A 292 2.87 2.25 -12.77
CA LEU A 292 4.05 2.32 -11.89
C LEU A 292 3.68 1.90 -10.47
N ASN A 293 3.34 0.62 -10.30
CA ASN A 293 2.87 0.07 -9.03
C ASN A 293 3.34 -1.39 -8.82
N GLU A 294 3.02 -1.97 -7.65
CA GLU A 294 3.46 -3.32 -7.25
C GLU A 294 2.97 -4.49 -8.14
N ASN A 295 2.24 -4.22 -9.24
CA ASN A 295 1.93 -5.25 -10.24
C ASN A 295 3.01 -5.39 -11.31
N ASP A 296 3.80 -4.35 -11.57
CA ASP A 296 4.96 -4.45 -12.46
C ASP A 296 6.11 -5.14 -11.72
N LYS A 297 6.52 -6.29 -12.24
CA LYS A 297 7.65 -7.04 -11.67
C LYS A 297 8.96 -6.30 -11.86
N LEU A 298 9.17 -5.64 -13.00
CA LEU A 298 10.43 -4.97 -13.32
C LEU A 298 10.69 -3.78 -12.38
N TRP A 299 9.61 -3.13 -11.92
CA TRP A 299 9.65 -2.07 -10.91
C TRP A 299 10.24 -2.55 -9.57
N ILE A 300 9.93 -3.78 -9.15
CA ILE A 300 10.40 -4.38 -7.89
C ILE A 300 11.75 -5.11 -8.07
N GLU A 301 11.85 -5.94 -9.10
CA GLU A 301 12.88 -6.96 -9.29
C GLU A 301 14.29 -6.37 -9.35
N ILE A 302 14.47 -5.25 -10.07
CA ILE A 302 15.80 -4.63 -10.22
C ILE A 302 16.25 -3.90 -8.95
N LYS A 303 15.34 -3.30 -8.17
CA LYS A 303 15.67 -2.79 -6.83
C LYS A 303 16.10 -3.95 -5.92
N GLN A 304 15.30 -5.02 -5.89
CA GLN A 304 15.53 -6.17 -5.01
C GLN A 304 16.83 -6.95 -5.31
N ILE A 305 17.18 -7.15 -6.59
CA ILE A 305 18.44 -7.82 -6.98
C ILE A 305 19.65 -7.04 -6.46
N ILE A 306 19.65 -5.71 -6.62
CA ILE A 306 20.78 -4.85 -6.23
C ILE A 306 20.85 -4.72 -4.70
N GLU A 307 19.71 -4.69 -3.99
CA GLU A 307 19.68 -4.80 -2.53
C GLU A 307 20.33 -6.09 -2.02
N CYS A 308 19.94 -7.24 -2.58
CA CYS A 308 20.50 -8.54 -2.20
C CYS A 308 22.00 -8.63 -2.52
N ALA A 309 22.44 -8.02 -3.62
CA ALA A 309 23.86 -7.93 -3.97
C ALA A 309 24.64 -7.06 -2.96
N LEU A 310 24.11 -5.87 -2.58
CA LEU A 310 24.75 -4.96 -1.62
C LEU A 310 24.79 -5.54 -0.19
N LYS A 311 23.77 -6.35 0.17
CA LYS A 311 23.67 -7.03 1.46
C LYS A 311 24.50 -8.34 1.50
N ASN A 312 25.14 -8.73 0.39
CA ASN A 312 25.79 -10.03 0.20
C ASN A 312 24.86 -11.23 0.55
N THR A 313 23.57 -11.11 0.20
CA THR A 313 22.52 -12.14 0.39
C THR A 313 21.88 -12.60 -0.94
N LEU A 314 22.54 -12.36 -2.07
CA LEU A 314 22.13 -12.83 -3.39
C LEU A 314 22.40 -14.35 -3.53
N ASP A 315 21.53 -15.09 -4.23
CA ASP A 315 21.69 -16.54 -4.36
C ASP A 315 22.83 -16.91 -5.32
N GLU A 316 23.83 -17.65 -4.84
CA GLU A 316 25.02 -18.04 -5.62
C GLU A 316 24.76 -19.10 -6.72
N GLN A 317 23.58 -19.75 -6.74
CA GLN A 317 23.21 -20.70 -7.80
C GLN A 317 22.55 -19.97 -8.97
N GLU A 318 21.74 -18.94 -8.68
CA GLU A 318 21.09 -18.08 -9.68
C GLU A 318 22.05 -16.98 -10.20
N TYR A 319 22.91 -16.43 -9.34
CA TYR A 319 23.89 -15.38 -9.66
C TYR A 319 25.33 -15.81 -9.32
N PRO A 320 25.90 -16.81 -10.03
CA PRO A 320 27.18 -17.41 -9.67
C PRO A 320 28.40 -16.52 -9.89
N TYR A 321 29.29 -16.49 -8.90
CA TYR A 321 30.59 -15.81 -8.99
C TYR A 321 31.52 -16.47 -10.03
N ILE A 322 31.82 -15.75 -11.12
CA ILE A 322 32.85 -16.15 -12.11
C ILE A 322 34.27 -16.10 -11.49
N ILE A 323 34.48 -15.21 -10.51
CA ILE A 323 35.67 -15.13 -9.67
C ILE A 323 35.15 -15.11 -8.24
N ALA A 324 35.43 -16.16 -7.47
CA ALA A 324 35.00 -16.24 -6.07
C ALA A 324 35.55 -15.05 -5.27
N PRO A 325 34.75 -14.42 -4.39
CA PRO A 325 35.23 -13.33 -3.56
C PRO A 325 36.38 -13.80 -2.65
N PRO A 326 37.33 -12.91 -2.31
CA PRO A 326 38.39 -13.26 -1.37
C PRO A 326 37.77 -13.60 -0.02
N LEU A 327 38.20 -14.72 0.58
CA LEU A 327 37.76 -15.13 1.92
C LEU A 327 37.94 -13.98 2.91
N GLN A 328 36.82 -13.37 3.33
CA GLN A 328 36.82 -12.29 4.32
C GLN A 328 37.50 -12.80 5.60
N SER A 329 38.36 -11.96 6.19
CA SER A 329 39.12 -12.34 7.38
C SER A 329 38.17 -12.59 8.56
N ALA A 330 38.06 -13.86 8.96
CA ALA A 330 37.01 -14.34 9.86
C ALA A 330 36.90 -13.56 11.18
N ALA A 331 35.87 -12.71 11.26
CA ALA A 331 35.33 -12.22 12.52
C ALA A 331 34.20 -13.18 12.97
N ALA A 332 34.47 -13.94 14.04
CA ALA A 332 33.49 -14.70 14.82
C ALA A 332 32.68 -15.84 14.12
N VAL A 333 33.39 -16.88 13.65
CA VAL A 333 32.90 -18.28 13.79
C VAL A 333 34.03 -19.14 14.38
N ASP A 334 33.68 -20.05 15.29
CA ASP A 334 34.62 -20.69 16.24
C ASP A 334 35.41 -21.90 15.66
N GLU A 335 36.50 -22.30 16.32
CA GLU A 335 37.54 -23.22 15.82
C GLU A 335 37.08 -24.67 15.55
N LYS A 336 37.70 -25.31 14.53
CA LYS A 336 38.66 -26.43 14.75
C LYS A 336 39.46 -26.91 13.51
N LYS A 337 40.81 -26.82 13.62
CA LYS A 337 41.84 -27.80 13.20
C LYS A 337 41.83 -28.30 11.71
N LYS A 338 42.89 -28.10 10.92
CA LYS A 338 44.21 -28.76 11.11
C LYS A 338 45.38 -28.12 10.31
N ILE A 339 46.60 -28.46 10.75
CA ILE A 339 47.91 -27.89 10.36
C ILE A 339 48.41 -28.34 8.97
N GLY A 340 49.11 -27.44 8.25
CA GLY A 340 50.01 -27.71 7.12
C GLY A 340 51.16 -26.67 7.03
N PRO A 341 52.39 -26.99 6.57
CA PRO A 341 53.58 -26.17 6.87
C PRO A 341 54.06 -25.19 5.77
N ILE A 342 54.29 -23.94 6.19
CA ILE A 342 55.46 -23.04 5.97
C ILE A 342 56.27 -23.20 4.66
N SER A 343 56.46 -22.06 3.95
CA SER A 343 57.67 -21.79 3.16
C SER A 343 58.11 -20.32 3.28
N LEU A 344 59.38 -20.01 3.00
CA LEU A 344 60.06 -18.75 3.34
C LEU A 344 60.74 -18.11 2.13
N ARG A 345 60.47 -16.82 1.86
CA ARG A 345 61.50 -15.90 1.30
C ARG A 345 61.32 -14.44 1.72
N LYS A 346 62.35 -13.63 1.48
CA LYS A 346 62.69 -12.40 2.22
C LYS A 346 62.84 -11.17 1.30
N LYS A 347 62.51 -10.00 1.86
CA LYS A 347 63.11 -8.65 1.59
C LYS A 347 62.85 -8.01 0.20
N ALA A 348 62.95 -6.69 0.02
CA ALA A 348 62.89 -5.52 0.95
C ALA A 348 62.89 -4.17 0.19
N GLN A 349 62.51 -3.09 0.89
CA GLN A 349 62.78 -1.66 0.57
C GLN A 349 62.02 -1.10 -0.65
N GLN A 350 61.80 0.22 -0.82
CA GLN A 350 62.43 1.39 -0.18
C GLN A 350 61.48 2.61 -0.03
N LYS A 351 61.88 3.61 0.78
CA LYS A 351 61.29 4.98 0.84
C LYS A 351 61.67 5.81 -0.42
N THR A 352 61.11 6.98 -0.79
CA THR A 352 60.42 8.07 -0.05
C THR A 352 59.01 8.39 -0.65
N THR A 353 58.36 9.57 -0.69
CA THR A 353 58.73 11.02 -0.57
C THR A 353 57.51 11.89 -0.13
N LYS A 354 57.70 13.22 -0.04
CA LYS A 354 56.71 14.25 0.38
C LYS A 354 55.83 14.73 -0.80
N GLY A 355 54.67 15.33 -0.52
CA GLY A 355 53.90 16.13 -1.51
C GLY A 355 52.51 16.58 -1.04
N ASP A 356 52.45 17.72 -0.35
CA ASP A 356 51.25 18.42 0.16
C ASP A 356 50.16 18.71 -0.90
N GLN A 357 48.89 18.41 -0.58
CA GLN A 357 47.75 19.36 -0.64
C GLN A 357 46.45 18.77 -0.09
N GLY A 358 45.70 19.58 0.68
CA GLY A 358 44.40 19.22 1.21
C GLY A 358 43.27 19.32 0.17
N THR A 359 42.58 18.22 -0.07
CA THR A 359 41.19 18.21 -0.56
C THR A 359 40.40 17.28 0.35
N GLU A 360 39.33 17.79 0.95
CA GLU A 360 38.35 16.95 1.65
C GLU A 360 37.64 16.13 0.59
N LYS A 361 38.09 14.87 0.44
CA LYS A 361 37.34 13.86 -0.29
C LYS A 361 36.33 13.27 0.66
N GLU A 362 35.06 13.33 0.27
CA GLU A 362 34.04 12.46 0.82
C GLU A 362 34.44 11.02 0.51
N GLU A 363 34.98 10.31 1.51
CA GLU A 363 35.32 8.90 1.35
C GLU A 363 34.02 8.08 1.34
N PHE A 364 33.53 7.78 0.13
CA PHE A 364 32.50 6.78 -0.11
C PHE A 364 32.94 5.41 0.45
N GLY A 365 32.63 5.18 1.73
CA GLY A 365 33.05 4.04 2.53
C GLY A 365 32.26 2.75 2.27
N GLY A 366 31.96 2.45 1.00
CA GLY A 366 31.15 1.31 0.59
C GLY A 366 31.85 0.34 -0.36
N GLU A 367 31.32 -0.89 -0.43
CA GLU A 367 31.75 -1.87 -1.44
C GLU A 367 31.38 -1.38 -2.84
N LYS A 368 32.34 -1.44 -3.78
CA LYS A 368 32.20 -0.81 -5.10
C LYS A 368 31.51 -1.74 -6.08
N MET A 369 30.20 -1.61 -6.20
CA MET A 369 29.40 -2.31 -7.21
C MET A 369 29.46 -1.63 -8.57
N LEU A 370 29.42 -2.43 -9.65
CA LEU A 370 29.30 -1.97 -11.03
C LEU A 370 28.19 -2.78 -11.72
N VAL A 371 27.02 -2.18 -11.92
CA VAL A 371 25.88 -2.79 -12.60
C VAL A 371 25.94 -2.44 -14.09
N PHE A 372 25.74 -3.43 -14.96
CA PHE A 372 25.74 -3.24 -16.42
C PHE A 372 24.55 -4.00 -17.06
N VAL A 373 23.61 -3.25 -17.64
CA VAL A 373 22.43 -3.80 -18.32
C VAL A 373 22.70 -3.95 -19.80
N CYS A 374 22.77 -5.20 -20.28
CA CYS A 374 22.93 -5.48 -21.70
C CYS A 374 21.62 -5.17 -22.46
N GLY A 375 21.70 -4.34 -23.50
CA GLY A 375 20.54 -3.71 -24.15
C GLY A 375 20.36 -2.23 -23.77
N GLY A 376 21.04 -1.78 -22.72
CA GLY A 376 20.91 -0.43 -22.16
C GLY A 376 19.93 -0.42 -20.99
N ALA A 377 20.30 0.28 -19.92
CA ALA A 377 19.40 0.56 -18.81
C ALA A 377 18.55 1.79 -19.14
N THR A 378 17.28 1.75 -18.79
CA THR A 378 16.42 2.93 -18.70
C THR A 378 16.91 3.88 -17.61
N TYR A 379 16.52 5.16 -17.68
CA TYR A 379 16.73 6.10 -16.57
C TYR A 379 16.14 5.61 -15.26
N SER A 380 15.10 4.77 -15.35
CA SER A 380 14.44 4.12 -14.22
C SER A 380 15.37 3.17 -13.48
N GLU A 381 15.83 2.13 -14.18
CA GLU A 381 16.71 1.11 -13.62
C GLU A 381 18.02 1.72 -13.13
N LEU A 382 18.54 2.74 -13.83
CA LEU A 382 19.72 3.51 -13.42
C LEU A 382 19.51 4.23 -12.09
N ARG A 383 18.35 4.87 -11.85
CA ARG A 383 18.15 5.64 -10.62
C ARG A 383 17.95 4.74 -9.42
N SER A 384 17.22 3.62 -9.57
CA SER A 384 17.10 2.58 -8.53
C SER A 384 18.43 2.06 -7.99
N VAL A 385 19.52 2.10 -8.78
CA VAL A 385 20.86 1.71 -8.31
C VAL A 385 21.46 2.73 -7.32
N TYR A 386 21.16 4.02 -7.48
CA TYR A 386 21.77 5.11 -6.70
C TYR A 386 21.17 5.30 -5.31
N GLU A 387 20.00 4.73 -5.03
CA GLU A 387 19.24 4.92 -3.77
C GLU A 387 19.60 3.92 -2.68
N LEU A 388 19.96 2.71 -3.09
CA LEU A 388 20.26 1.60 -2.20
C LEU A 388 21.47 1.82 -1.29
N PRO A 389 22.50 2.61 -1.67
CA PRO A 389 23.53 3.07 -0.73
C PRO A 389 23.01 3.90 0.45
N ASP A 390 21.88 4.60 0.31
CA ASP A 390 21.28 5.43 1.38
C ASP A 390 20.29 4.62 2.24
N GLU A 391 19.57 3.66 1.65
CA GLU A 391 18.66 2.76 2.38
C GLU A 391 19.38 1.64 3.16
N VAL A 392 20.60 1.26 2.76
CA VAL A 392 21.41 0.24 3.45
C VAL A 392 22.40 0.91 4.41
N PRO A 393 22.18 0.87 5.74
CA PRO A 393 23.09 1.47 6.71
C PRO A 393 24.42 0.70 6.74
N MET A 394 25.40 1.18 5.96
CA MET A 394 26.71 0.56 5.89
C MET A 394 27.39 0.56 7.26
N SER A 395 27.80 -0.62 7.71
CA SER A 395 28.28 -0.85 9.07
C SER A 395 29.68 -0.28 9.27
N PHE A 396 29.76 0.95 9.79
CA PHE A 396 31.01 1.55 10.27
C PHE A 396 31.66 0.66 11.34
N HIS A 397 32.90 0.21 11.09
CA HIS A 397 33.77 -0.58 11.97
C HIS A 397 35.21 -0.05 11.89
#